data_AF-A0A7S2YKW3-F1
#
_entry.id   AF-A0A7S2YKW3-F1
#
_cell.length_a   1.000
_cell.length_b   1.000
_cell.length_c   1.000
_cell.angle_alpha   90.00
_cell.angle_beta   90.00
_cell.angle_gamma   90.00
#
_symmetry.space_group_name_H-M   'P 1'
#
loop_
_entity.id
_entity.type
_entity.pdbx_description
1 polymer ?
#
loop_
_entity_poly.entity_id
_entity_poly.type
_entity_poly.pdbx_seq_one_letter_code
_entity_poly.pdbx_strand_id
1 'polypeptide(L)'
;MANFVANTDFGLTSDRWYTITEAFTAQGEQELADQLVVYFNGPDENKSFMIDDVSITPLEQDCSQLILNGDAEAGETARFWRLFLESESGTIELVNIDAGNQALKVTGREFANDGLYQNVDPRCLTLGTKWKVEAQMKLVSKKTGDYVACTPSERGPIDGCPTVRVITNKNGSRLQDGPSFMTNTDMIWVPNQFNKYEAEFEVTSNLAWGEDYIIGFRNFNEDWDLIIDDISVTPLA
;
A
#
# COMPACT_ATOMS: atom_id res chain seq x y z
N MET A 1 10.64 5.96 23.01
CA MET A 1 10.65 4.67 22.29
C MET A 1 9.63 4.73 21.17
N ALA A 2 10.10 5.02 19.96
CA ALA A 2 9.29 4.87 18.75
C ALA A 2 9.23 3.36 18.41
N ASN A 3 8.01 2.84 18.28
CA ASN A 3 7.77 1.44 17.97
C ASN A 3 7.40 1.31 16.51
N PHE A 4 8.14 0.47 15.78
CA PHE A 4 7.72 0.00 14.47
C PHE A 4 7.04 -1.36 14.64
N VAL A 5 5.86 -1.52 14.04
CA VAL A 5 5.12 -2.77 14.09
C VAL A 5 5.02 -3.32 12.67
N ALA A 6 5.68 -4.45 12.43
CA ALA A 6 5.37 -5.34 11.32
C ALA A 6 4.30 -6.32 11.81
N ASN A 7 3.12 -6.28 11.20
CA ASN A 7 2.05 -7.21 11.52
C ASN A 7 2.08 -8.39 10.54
N THR A 8 1.68 -9.55 11.02
CA THR A 8 1.23 -10.64 10.16
C THR A 8 -0.27 -10.51 9.98
N ASP A 9 -0.71 -10.12 8.79
CA ASP A 9 -2.15 -9.98 8.49
C ASP A 9 -2.86 -11.33 8.33
N PHE A 10 -2.21 -12.44 8.72
CA PHE A 10 -2.67 -13.80 8.52
C PHE A 10 -2.61 -14.60 9.83
N GLY A 11 -3.63 -15.41 10.06
CA GLY A 11 -3.62 -16.38 11.15
C GLY A 11 -2.49 -17.38 10.95
N LEU A 12 -1.47 -17.32 11.81
CA LEU A 12 -0.38 -18.29 11.85
C LEU A 12 -0.90 -19.64 12.34
N THR A 13 -0.59 -20.71 11.60
CA THR A 13 -0.91 -22.09 11.99
C THR A 13 0.35 -22.82 12.48
N SER A 14 0.16 -23.95 13.18
CA SER A 14 1.26 -24.73 13.78
C SER A 14 1.90 -25.75 12.84
N ASP A 15 1.40 -25.90 11.61
CA ASP A 15 1.76 -26.98 10.69
C ASP A 15 2.80 -26.58 9.62
N ARG A 16 3.22 -25.31 9.59
CA ARG A 16 4.25 -24.82 8.65
C ARG A 16 4.97 -23.56 9.16
N TRP A 17 6.08 -23.23 8.51
CA TRP A 17 6.78 -21.96 8.69
C TRP A 17 6.15 -20.84 7.87
N TYR A 18 6.24 -19.62 8.38
CA TYR A 18 5.80 -18.40 7.70
C TYR A 18 6.94 -17.40 7.66
N THR A 19 7.09 -16.71 6.53
CA THR A 19 8.08 -15.63 6.38
C THR A 19 7.40 -14.29 6.59
N ILE A 20 7.93 -13.51 7.52
CA ILE A 20 7.57 -12.11 7.74
C ILE A 20 8.67 -11.26 7.08
N THR A 21 8.27 -10.32 6.23
CA THR A 21 9.21 -9.40 5.59
C THR A 21 8.60 -8.01 5.62
N GLU A 22 9.38 -7.06 6.10
CA GLU A 22 8.95 -5.67 6.17
C GLU A 22 10.16 -4.74 6.03
N ALA A 23 9.93 -3.59 5.41
CA ALA A 23 10.89 -2.51 5.36
C ALA A 23 10.51 -1.45 6.41
N PHE A 24 11.50 -0.94 7.14
CA PHE A 24 11.30 0.19 8.03
C PHE A 24 12.42 1.21 7.84
N THR A 25 12.11 2.47 8.10
CA THR A 25 13.09 3.55 8.18
C THR A 25 13.23 3.90 9.65
N ALA A 26 14.45 3.81 10.19
CA ALA A 26 14.74 4.35 11.51
C ALA A 26 14.65 5.88 11.45
N GLN A 27 13.92 6.49 12.38
CA GLN A 27 13.71 7.95 12.39
C GLN A 27 13.90 8.55 13.78
N GLY A 28 14.28 9.83 13.83
CA GLY A 28 14.34 10.63 15.06
C GLY A 28 15.22 9.99 16.13
N GLU A 29 14.65 9.68 17.29
CA GLU A 29 15.38 9.02 18.39
C GLU A 29 15.99 7.66 18.00
N GLN A 30 15.42 6.95 17.01
CA GLN A 30 15.94 5.66 16.57
C GLN A 30 17.25 5.79 15.80
N GLU A 31 17.45 6.88 15.04
CA GLU A 31 18.71 7.14 14.34
C GLU A 31 19.86 7.43 15.30
N LEU A 32 19.52 7.99 16.46
CA LEU A 32 20.45 8.35 17.52
C LEU A 32 20.61 7.23 18.56
N ALA A 33 19.91 6.10 18.38
CA ALA A 33 19.90 5.03 19.36
C ALA A 33 21.18 4.20 19.27
N ASP A 34 21.83 3.98 20.43
CA ASP A 34 22.94 3.03 20.54
C ASP A 34 22.50 1.57 20.41
N GLN A 35 21.19 1.31 20.57
CA GLN A 35 20.60 -0.02 20.53
C GLN A 35 19.26 -0.02 19.79
N LEU A 36 19.13 -0.94 18.84
CA LEU A 36 17.85 -1.33 18.25
C LEU A 36 17.38 -2.64 18.88
N VAL A 37 16.13 -2.68 19.31
CA VAL A 37 15.49 -3.90 19.84
C VAL A 37 14.39 -4.32 18.89
N VAL A 38 14.50 -5.54 18.35
CA VAL A 38 13.42 -6.21 17.63
C VAL A 38 12.75 -7.18 18.59
N TYR A 39 11.44 -7.06 18.73
CA TYR A 39 10.63 -7.97 19.52
C TYR A 39 9.46 -8.48 18.68
N PHE A 40 9.00 -9.68 18.99
CA PHE A 40 7.87 -10.33 18.33
C PHE A 40 6.76 -10.49 19.36
N ASN A 41 5.60 -9.91 19.08
CA ASN A 41 4.41 -9.96 19.92
C ASN A 41 3.22 -10.50 19.11
N GLY A 42 2.13 -10.85 19.79
CA GLY A 42 0.88 -11.28 19.16
C GLY A 42 0.39 -12.72 19.43
N PRO A 43 1.20 -13.72 19.85
CA PRO A 43 0.60 -15.00 20.20
C PRO A 43 -0.31 -14.83 21.42
N ASP A 44 -1.42 -15.57 21.43
CA ASP A 44 -2.26 -15.75 22.63
C ASP A 44 -1.39 -16.21 23.82
N GLU A 45 -1.71 -15.77 25.03
CA GLU A 45 -0.94 -16.10 26.24
C GLU A 45 -0.78 -17.62 26.48
N ASN A 46 -1.69 -18.42 25.92
CA ASN A 46 -1.67 -19.89 26.02
C ASN A 46 -0.99 -20.56 24.80
N LYS A 47 -0.37 -19.79 23.90
CA LYS A 47 0.33 -20.30 22.72
C LYS A 47 1.81 -19.98 22.80
N SER A 48 2.63 -20.97 22.45
CA SER A 48 4.05 -20.77 22.15
C SER A 48 4.25 -20.62 20.65
N PHE A 49 5.27 -19.88 20.24
CA PHE A 49 5.66 -19.71 18.85
C PHE A 49 7.18 -19.86 18.71
N MET A 50 7.61 -20.16 17.50
CA MET A 50 9.02 -20.32 17.14
C MET A 50 9.39 -19.23 16.14
N ILE A 51 10.60 -18.70 16.27
CA ILE A 51 11.19 -17.74 15.35
C ILE A 51 12.54 -18.31 14.94
N ASP A 52 12.85 -18.25 13.65
CA ASP A 52 14.14 -18.64 13.11
C ASP A 52 14.55 -17.66 11.99
N ASP A 53 15.83 -17.69 11.60
CA ASP A 53 16.40 -16.95 10.46
C ASP A 53 16.12 -15.43 10.46
N VAL A 54 16.13 -14.79 11.63
CA VAL A 54 15.95 -13.33 11.74
C VAL A 54 17.15 -12.60 11.12
N SER A 55 16.88 -11.75 10.13
CA SER A 55 17.87 -10.88 9.51
C SER A 55 17.33 -9.47 9.31
N ILE A 56 18.22 -8.49 9.39
CA ILE A 56 17.96 -7.09 9.07
C ILE A 56 19.07 -6.66 8.13
N THR A 57 18.70 -6.16 6.96
CA THR A 57 19.66 -5.70 5.95
C THR A 57 19.30 -4.28 5.51
N PRO A 58 20.30 -3.40 5.32
CA PRO A 58 20.05 -2.09 4.73
C PRO A 58 19.47 -2.26 3.32
N LEU A 59 18.43 -1.50 3.00
CA LEU A 59 17.95 -1.37 1.63
C LEU A 59 18.74 -0.27 0.92
N GLU A 60 19.37 -0.64 -0.20
CA GLU A 60 20.00 0.32 -1.09
C GLU A 60 18.96 1.31 -1.61
N GLN A 61 19.38 2.57 -1.78
CA GLN A 61 18.49 3.58 -2.33
C GLN A 61 18.27 3.29 -3.83
N ASP A 62 17.04 2.93 -4.19
CA ASP A 62 16.61 2.80 -5.58
C ASP A 62 15.46 3.77 -5.86
N CYS A 63 15.75 4.81 -6.64
CA CYS A 63 14.77 5.80 -7.06
C CYS A 63 14.24 5.56 -8.49
N SER A 64 14.58 4.42 -9.10
CA SER A 64 14.01 4.03 -10.40
C SER A 64 12.60 3.44 -10.26
N GLN A 65 12.29 2.86 -9.10
CA GLN A 65 11.00 2.28 -8.73
C GLN A 65 10.79 2.43 -7.21
N LEU A 66 9.72 3.10 -6.78
CA LEU A 66 9.46 3.28 -5.33
C LEU A 66 8.66 2.13 -4.72
N ILE A 67 7.94 1.36 -5.52
CA ILE A 67 7.06 0.29 -5.04
C ILE A 67 7.81 -1.03 -5.00
N LEU A 68 7.84 -1.64 -3.82
CA LEU A 68 8.29 -3.01 -3.57
C LEU A 68 7.12 -3.98 -3.80
N ASN A 69 7.37 -5.10 -4.47
CA ASN A 69 6.37 -6.15 -4.69
C ASN A 69 5.04 -5.60 -5.27
N GLY A 70 5.15 -4.78 -6.31
CA GLY A 70 4.00 -4.19 -6.98
C GLY A 70 3.20 -5.17 -7.85
N ASP A 71 3.85 -6.26 -8.28
CA ASP A 71 3.31 -7.39 -9.04
C ASP A 71 2.72 -8.49 -8.14
N ALA A 72 2.77 -8.33 -6.82
CA ALA A 72 2.22 -9.26 -5.84
C ALA A 72 2.80 -10.70 -5.87
N GLU A 73 3.87 -10.96 -6.61
CA GLU A 73 4.47 -12.30 -6.78
C GLU A 73 5.53 -12.65 -5.71
N ALA A 74 5.94 -11.67 -4.89
CA ALA A 74 6.97 -11.89 -3.88
C ALA A 74 6.41 -12.54 -2.61
N GLY A 75 6.34 -13.87 -2.62
CA GLY A 75 6.07 -14.70 -1.45
C GLY A 75 4.61 -15.13 -1.30
N GLU A 76 4.23 -15.53 -0.09
CA GLU A 76 2.91 -16.11 0.16
C GLU A 76 1.90 -15.10 0.77
N THR A 77 2.31 -13.85 0.93
CA THR A 77 1.54 -12.81 1.64
C THR A 77 1.65 -11.47 0.93
N ALA A 78 0.76 -10.53 1.26
CA ALA A 78 0.78 -9.15 0.78
C ALA A 78 1.93 -8.32 1.41
N ARG A 79 3.18 -8.81 1.31
CA ARG A 79 4.36 -8.20 1.92
C ARG A 79 4.49 -6.73 1.53
N PHE A 80 4.94 -5.89 2.48
CA PHE A 80 5.11 -4.43 2.35
C PHE A 80 3.81 -3.62 2.20
N TRP A 81 2.67 -4.26 1.95
CA TRP A 81 1.40 -3.59 1.81
C TRP A 81 0.67 -3.54 3.15
N ARG A 82 0.06 -2.39 3.42
CA ARG A 82 -0.70 -2.13 4.64
C ARG A 82 -2.05 -1.54 4.30
N LEU A 83 -3.02 -1.80 5.15
CA LEU A 83 -4.33 -1.19 4.98
C LEU A 83 -4.31 0.26 5.42
N PHE A 84 -4.79 1.12 4.55
CA PHE A 84 -5.17 2.46 4.93
C PHE A 84 -6.56 2.35 5.56
N LEU A 85 -6.69 2.25 6.88
CA LEU A 85 -8.01 2.15 7.53
C LEU A 85 -8.32 3.37 8.40
N GLU A 86 -9.54 3.88 8.27
CA GLU A 86 -10.21 4.68 9.30
C GLU A 86 -10.97 3.79 10.31
N SER A 87 -11.21 2.52 9.97
CA SER A 87 -11.80 1.47 10.83
C SER A 87 -10.78 0.41 11.27
N GLU A 88 -11.18 -0.53 12.14
CA GLU A 88 -10.37 -1.71 12.49
C GLU A 88 -10.65 -2.91 11.57
N SER A 89 -11.43 -2.72 10.51
CA SER A 89 -11.94 -3.78 9.64
C SER A 89 -11.39 -3.64 8.22
N GLY A 90 -10.85 -4.75 7.72
CA GLY A 90 -10.31 -4.85 6.37
C GLY A 90 -9.22 -5.91 6.30
N THR A 91 -8.97 -6.41 5.10
CA THR A 91 -7.87 -7.36 4.85
C THR A 91 -7.22 -7.07 3.50
N ILE A 92 -5.92 -7.36 3.40
CA ILE A 92 -5.22 -7.51 2.11
C ILE A 92 -4.88 -8.98 1.96
N GLU A 93 -5.38 -9.60 0.90
CA GLU A 93 -5.08 -10.99 0.55
C GLU A 93 -4.47 -11.08 -0.84
N LEU A 94 -3.67 -12.13 -1.08
CA LEU A 94 -3.27 -12.51 -2.42
C LEU A 94 -4.37 -13.35 -3.06
N VAL A 95 -4.80 -12.98 -4.27
CA VAL A 95 -5.74 -13.74 -5.07
C VAL A 95 -5.12 -14.18 -6.38
N ASN A 96 -5.42 -15.40 -6.81
CA ASN A 96 -5.01 -15.87 -8.13
C ASN A 96 -5.91 -15.24 -9.19
N ILE A 97 -5.31 -14.55 -10.15
CA ILE A 97 -6.04 -13.84 -11.20
C ILE A 97 -5.97 -14.55 -12.55
N ASP A 98 -4.94 -15.38 -12.78
CA ASP A 98 -4.76 -16.23 -13.96
C ASP A 98 -3.83 -17.41 -13.63
N ALA A 99 -3.32 -18.14 -14.64
CA ALA A 99 -2.53 -19.37 -14.53
C ALA A 99 -1.17 -19.20 -13.82
N GLY A 100 -1.20 -18.93 -12.52
CA GLY A 100 -0.03 -18.74 -11.66
C GLY A 100 0.23 -17.30 -11.23
N ASN A 101 -0.51 -16.32 -11.76
CA ASN A 101 -0.35 -14.91 -11.41
C ASN A 101 -1.24 -14.53 -10.23
N GLN A 102 -0.71 -13.69 -9.35
CA GLN A 102 -1.36 -13.20 -8.14
C GLN A 102 -1.68 -11.72 -8.26
N ALA A 103 -2.61 -11.25 -7.45
CA ALA A 103 -2.90 -9.83 -7.27
C ALA A 103 -3.24 -9.55 -5.81
N LEU A 104 -3.13 -8.29 -5.40
CA LEU A 104 -3.59 -7.84 -4.09
C LEU A 104 -5.08 -7.60 -4.15
N LYS A 105 -5.82 -8.12 -3.17
CA LYS A 105 -7.24 -7.84 -3.01
C LYS A 105 -7.49 -7.22 -1.65
N VAL A 106 -8.06 -6.02 -1.66
CA VAL A 106 -8.51 -5.30 -0.47
C VAL A 106 -9.99 -5.55 -0.27
N THR A 107 -10.34 -6.13 0.87
CA THR A 107 -11.74 -6.38 1.25
C THR A 107 -12.08 -5.79 2.61
N GLY A 108 -13.37 -5.80 2.95
CA GLY A 108 -13.82 -5.47 4.31
C GLY A 108 -13.72 -3.99 4.70
N ARG A 109 -13.47 -3.09 3.74
CA ARG A 109 -13.46 -1.62 3.94
C ARG A 109 -14.78 -1.14 4.57
N GLU A 110 -14.75 -0.16 5.46
CA GLU A 110 -15.95 0.45 6.02
C GLU A 110 -16.23 1.83 5.44
N PHE A 111 -15.17 2.53 5.03
CA PHE A 111 -15.27 3.88 4.51
C PHE A 111 -14.67 3.97 3.12
N ALA A 112 -15.19 4.89 2.32
CA ALA A 112 -14.66 5.18 0.99
C ALA A 112 -13.17 5.58 1.01
N ASN A 113 -12.71 6.08 2.14
CA ASN A 113 -11.35 6.50 2.39
C ASN A 113 -10.41 5.36 2.78
N ASP A 114 -10.92 4.16 3.03
CA ASP A 114 -10.08 3.01 3.29
C ASP A 114 -9.40 2.54 2.00
N GLY A 115 -8.32 1.78 2.10
CA GLY A 115 -7.60 1.26 0.94
C GLY A 115 -6.34 0.50 1.31
N LEU A 116 -5.36 0.52 0.42
CA LEU A 116 -4.02 -0.02 0.66
C LEU A 116 -2.95 1.04 0.42
N TYR A 117 -1.84 0.93 1.12
CA TYR A 117 -0.66 1.77 0.94
C TYR A 117 0.63 1.00 1.18
N GLN A 118 1.73 1.59 0.75
CA GLN A 118 3.08 1.17 1.07
C GLN A 118 3.91 2.38 1.52
N ASN A 119 4.81 2.18 2.48
CA ASN A 119 5.83 3.17 2.82
C ASN A 119 6.90 3.17 1.72
N VAL A 120 7.28 4.34 1.22
CA VAL A 120 8.30 4.48 0.17
C VAL A 120 9.52 5.23 0.69
N ASP A 121 10.65 5.09 0.00
CA ASP A 121 11.90 5.71 0.41
C ASP A 121 11.83 7.25 0.33
N PRO A 122 11.87 7.96 1.47
CA PRO A 122 11.81 9.44 1.50
C PRO A 122 12.95 10.09 0.72
N ARG A 123 14.11 9.41 0.60
CA ARG A 123 15.30 9.95 -0.05
C ARG A 123 15.10 10.17 -1.55
N CYS A 124 14.11 9.52 -2.17
CA CYS A 124 13.80 9.67 -3.59
C CYS A 124 12.85 10.85 -3.87
N LEU A 125 12.00 11.20 -2.91
CA LEU A 125 10.97 12.22 -3.09
C LEU A 125 11.49 13.62 -2.73
N THR A 126 12.25 14.22 -3.65
CA THR A 126 12.83 15.56 -3.47
C THR A 126 11.99 16.65 -4.15
N LEU A 127 12.01 17.88 -3.59
CA LEU A 127 11.21 19.02 -4.06
C LEU A 127 11.33 19.22 -5.58
N GLY A 128 10.18 19.28 -6.26
CA GLY A 128 10.06 19.52 -7.69
C GLY A 128 10.27 18.29 -8.58
N THR A 129 10.59 17.13 -8.01
CA THR A 129 10.59 15.87 -8.78
C THR A 129 9.17 15.48 -9.14
N LYS A 130 9.01 14.87 -10.32
CA LYS A 130 7.74 14.40 -10.83
C LYS A 130 7.78 12.88 -10.96
N TRP A 131 6.64 12.26 -10.70
CA TRP A 131 6.52 10.82 -10.61
C TRP A 131 5.26 10.35 -11.31
N LYS A 132 5.37 9.22 -12.00
CA LYS A 132 4.28 8.50 -12.63
C LYS A 132 3.88 7.33 -11.76
N VAL A 133 2.59 7.20 -11.48
CA VAL A 133 1.98 6.05 -10.83
C VAL A 133 1.21 5.26 -11.89
N GLU A 134 1.47 3.97 -11.99
CA GLU A 134 0.69 3.04 -12.81
C GLU A 134 0.24 1.84 -11.99
N ALA A 135 -0.91 1.26 -12.34
CA ALA A 135 -1.40 0.01 -11.79
C ALA A 135 -2.44 -0.62 -12.71
N GLN A 136 -2.72 -1.90 -12.52
CA GLN A 136 -3.85 -2.61 -13.11
C GLN A 136 -4.92 -2.84 -12.05
N MET A 137 -6.18 -2.46 -12.32
CA MET A 137 -7.25 -2.53 -11.31
C MET A 137 -8.53 -3.21 -11.81
N LYS A 138 -9.20 -3.92 -10.91
CA LYS A 138 -10.58 -4.42 -11.00
C LYS A 138 -11.34 -4.05 -9.73
N LEU A 139 -12.64 -3.84 -9.86
CA LEU A 139 -13.53 -3.55 -8.73
C LEU A 139 -14.60 -4.62 -8.64
N VAL A 140 -14.94 -5.03 -7.42
CA VAL A 140 -15.94 -6.07 -7.15
C VAL A 140 -16.97 -5.55 -6.16
N SER A 141 -18.25 -5.70 -6.44
CA SER A 141 -19.31 -5.35 -5.50
C SER A 141 -19.33 -6.33 -4.33
N LYS A 142 -19.20 -5.84 -3.10
CA LYS A 142 -19.32 -6.64 -1.88
C LYS A 142 -20.67 -7.35 -1.76
N LYS A 143 -21.72 -6.69 -2.25
CA LYS A 143 -23.10 -7.18 -2.13
C LYS A 143 -23.39 -8.36 -3.06
N THR A 144 -22.85 -8.34 -4.28
CA THR A 144 -23.21 -9.29 -5.34
C THR A 144 -22.09 -10.25 -5.70
N GLY A 145 -20.83 -9.85 -5.44
CA GLY A 145 -19.65 -10.53 -5.98
C GLY A 145 -19.38 -10.23 -7.46
N ASP A 146 -20.22 -9.42 -8.11
CA ASP A 146 -20.05 -9.07 -9.52
C ASP A 146 -19.00 -7.97 -9.69
N TYR A 147 -18.30 -8.03 -10.82
CA TYR A 147 -17.41 -6.94 -11.23
C TYR A 147 -18.19 -5.66 -11.53
N VAL A 148 -17.67 -4.52 -11.11
CA VAL A 148 -18.30 -3.21 -11.30
C VAL A 148 -17.41 -2.23 -12.05
N ALA A 149 -18.03 -1.21 -12.63
CA ALA A 149 -17.34 -0.09 -13.25
C ALA A 149 -17.35 1.14 -12.35
N CYS A 150 -16.29 1.94 -12.49
CA CYS A 150 -16.22 3.30 -11.99
C CYS A 150 -16.09 4.27 -13.19
N THR A 151 -16.22 5.55 -12.90
CA THR A 151 -16.11 6.64 -13.87
C THR A 151 -14.81 7.41 -13.60
N PRO A 152 -13.77 7.29 -14.46
CA PRO A 152 -12.47 7.93 -14.22
C PRO A 152 -12.50 9.46 -14.11
N SER A 153 -13.50 10.12 -14.72
CA SER A 153 -13.69 11.56 -14.62
C SER A 153 -14.36 12.00 -13.31
N GLU A 154 -14.98 11.07 -12.57
CA GLU A 154 -15.65 11.37 -11.30
C GLU A 154 -14.66 11.36 -10.13
N ARG A 155 -14.77 12.39 -9.28
CA ARG A 155 -13.85 12.61 -8.15
C ARG A 155 -14.40 12.15 -6.81
N GLY A 156 -15.71 11.93 -6.75
CA GLY A 156 -16.41 11.46 -5.56
C GLY A 156 -16.37 9.94 -5.45
N PRO A 157 -16.50 9.38 -4.24
CA PRO A 157 -16.34 7.94 -4.05
C PRO A 157 -17.52 7.10 -4.55
N ILE A 158 -18.68 7.69 -4.83
CA ILE A 158 -19.88 6.92 -5.21
C ILE A 158 -19.66 6.21 -6.55
N ASP A 159 -19.26 6.98 -7.57
CA ASP A 159 -19.02 6.49 -8.93
C ASP A 159 -17.56 6.66 -9.37
N GLY A 160 -16.73 7.37 -8.60
CA GLY A 160 -15.33 7.62 -8.94
C GLY A 160 -14.43 6.41 -8.76
N CYS A 161 -13.40 6.34 -9.60
CA CYS A 161 -12.38 5.30 -9.51
C CYS A 161 -11.45 5.51 -8.32
N PRO A 162 -10.76 4.46 -7.83
CA PRO A 162 -9.70 4.61 -6.84
C PRO A 162 -8.72 5.71 -7.24
N THR A 163 -8.26 6.48 -6.27
CA THR A 163 -7.32 7.59 -6.50
C THR A 163 -6.07 7.38 -5.66
N VAL A 164 -4.92 7.74 -6.21
CA VAL A 164 -3.66 7.69 -5.45
C VAL A 164 -3.56 8.89 -4.51
N ARG A 165 -2.97 8.66 -3.34
CA ARG A 165 -2.56 9.68 -2.38
C ARG A 165 -1.09 9.49 -2.05
N VAL A 166 -0.38 10.61 -2.01
CA VAL A 166 0.94 10.73 -1.41
C VAL A 166 0.76 11.50 -0.10
N ILE A 167 1.08 10.86 1.00
CA ILE A 167 0.95 11.42 2.34
C ILE A 167 2.30 11.32 3.01
N THR A 168 2.61 12.29 3.86
CA THR A 168 3.81 12.29 4.67
C THR A 168 3.51 12.79 6.07
N ASN A 169 4.32 12.42 7.08
CA ASN A 169 4.29 13.08 8.37
C ASN A 169 5.53 13.95 8.56
N LYS A 170 5.34 15.03 9.33
CA LYS A 170 6.40 15.93 9.77
C LYS A 170 6.13 16.34 11.20
N ASN A 171 7.04 16.05 12.13
CA ASN A 171 6.87 16.36 13.55
C ASN A 171 5.52 15.85 14.12
N GLY A 172 5.10 14.65 13.72
CA GLY A 172 3.82 14.05 14.12
C GLY A 172 2.58 14.69 13.49
N SER A 173 2.73 15.70 12.62
CA SER A 173 1.62 16.27 11.85
C SER A 173 1.57 15.62 10.47
N ARG A 174 0.39 15.10 10.12
CA ARG A 174 0.13 14.53 8.80
C ARG A 174 -0.02 15.64 7.76
N LEU A 175 0.87 15.65 6.78
CA LEU A 175 0.82 16.49 5.61
C LEU A 175 0.36 15.64 4.42
N GLN A 176 -0.50 16.20 3.59
CA GLN A 176 -0.96 15.53 2.38
C GLN A 176 -1.13 16.57 1.31
N ASP A 177 -0.70 16.24 0.10
CA ASP A 177 -1.15 16.98 -1.06
C ASP A 177 -2.55 16.52 -1.45
N GLY A 178 -3.19 17.31 -2.32
CA GLY A 178 -4.49 16.97 -2.86
C GLY A 178 -4.48 15.60 -3.55
N PRO A 179 -5.66 15.01 -3.78
CA PRO A 179 -5.78 13.83 -4.61
C PRO A 179 -4.98 13.91 -5.91
N SER A 180 -4.15 12.90 -6.18
CA SER A 180 -3.68 12.64 -7.54
C SER A 180 -4.76 11.83 -8.24
N PHE A 181 -5.52 12.52 -9.07
CA PHE A 181 -6.55 11.91 -9.89
C PHE A 181 -5.93 11.20 -11.10
N MET A 182 -6.70 10.29 -11.70
CA MET A 182 -6.33 9.66 -12.96
C MET A 182 -6.00 10.71 -14.01
N THR A 183 -4.86 10.56 -14.69
CA THR A 183 -4.51 11.42 -15.83
C THR A 183 -5.21 10.98 -17.10
N ASN A 184 -5.59 9.71 -17.20
CA ASN A 184 -6.35 9.13 -18.30
C ASN A 184 -7.88 9.20 -18.06
N THR A 185 -8.43 10.40 -17.86
CA THR A 185 -9.86 10.58 -17.50
C THR A 185 -10.86 10.15 -18.59
N ASP A 186 -10.42 10.05 -19.85
CA ASP A 186 -11.27 9.63 -20.98
C ASP A 186 -11.33 8.11 -21.13
N MET A 187 -10.66 7.36 -20.25
CA MET A 187 -10.70 5.91 -20.23
C MET A 187 -12.12 5.39 -19.96
N ILE A 188 -12.49 4.32 -20.65
CA ILE A 188 -13.71 3.54 -20.35
C ILE A 188 -13.30 2.38 -19.45
N TRP A 189 -13.85 2.34 -18.23
CA TRP A 189 -13.65 1.22 -17.32
C TRP A 189 -14.47 0.00 -17.77
N VAL A 190 -13.81 -1.15 -17.93
CA VAL A 190 -14.43 -2.42 -18.30
C VAL A 190 -14.45 -3.33 -17.06
N PRO A 191 -15.62 -3.59 -16.44
CA PRO A 191 -15.70 -4.26 -15.13
C PRO A 191 -14.88 -5.56 -15.00
N ASN A 192 -15.03 -6.48 -15.96
CA ASN A 192 -14.44 -7.82 -15.91
C ASN A 192 -13.02 -7.86 -16.53
N GLN A 193 -12.31 -6.73 -16.57
CA GLN A 193 -10.96 -6.64 -17.11
C GLN A 193 -10.08 -5.83 -16.18
N PHE A 194 -8.78 -6.08 -16.24
CA PHE A 194 -7.83 -5.20 -15.59
C PHE A 194 -7.77 -3.90 -16.37
N ASN A 195 -8.07 -2.81 -15.67
CA ASN A 195 -8.10 -1.47 -16.21
C ASN A 195 -6.80 -0.76 -15.81
N LYS A 196 -6.11 -0.20 -16.81
CA LYS A 196 -4.91 0.58 -16.59
C LYS A 196 -5.24 1.88 -15.86
N TYR A 197 -4.70 2.03 -14.66
CA TYR A 197 -4.68 3.26 -13.91
C TYR A 197 -3.38 4.01 -14.21
N GLU A 198 -3.47 5.30 -14.50
CA GLU A 198 -2.31 6.20 -14.59
C GLU A 198 -2.59 7.47 -13.81
N ALA A 199 -1.63 7.92 -13.02
CA ALA A 199 -1.65 9.23 -12.39
C ALA A 199 -0.24 9.81 -12.32
N GLU A 200 -0.14 11.12 -12.14
CA GLU A 200 1.12 11.82 -11.96
C GLU A 200 1.05 12.68 -10.72
N PHE A 201 2.20 12.89 -10.08
CA PHE A 201 2.32 13.87 -9.00
C PHE A 201 3.69 14.56 -9.05
N GLU A 202 3.72 15.78 -8.51
CA GLU A 202 4.95 16.52 -8.26
C GLU A 202 5.17 16.60 -6.76
N VAL A 203 6.40 16.41 -6.30
CA VAL A 203 6.75 16.59 -4.89
C VAL A 203 6.75 18.10 -4.60
N THR A 204 5.66 18.60 -4.05
CA THR A 204 5.54 20.03 -3.72
C THR A 204 6.32 20.37 -2.45
N SER A 205 6.37 21.66 -2.11
CA SER A 205 6.93 22.10 -0.83
C SER A 205 6.20 21.55 0.39
N ASN A 206 4.95 21.09 0.27
CA ASN A 206 4.27 20.46 1.41
C ASN A 206 4.79 19.05 1.64
N LEU A 207 5.03 18.31 0.56
CA LEU A 207 5.53 16.95 0.62
C LEU A 207 7.02 16.90 0.95
N ALA A 208 7.85 17.76 0.34
CA ALA A 208 9.32 17.68 0.40
C ALA A 208 9.95 17.78 1.81
N TRP A 209 9.19 18.19 2.83
CA TRP A 209 9.66 18.23 4.22
C TRP A 209 9.23 17.01 5.03
N GLY A 210 8.73 15.99 4.35
CA GLY A 210 8.30 14.74 4.92
C GLY A 210 9.41 13.91 5.52
N GLU A 211 9.13 13.25 6.64
CA GLU A 211 10.05 12.33 7.31
C GLU A 211 9.80 10.88 6.85
N ASP A 212 8.53 10.51 6.68
CA ASP A 212 8.04 9.27 6.08
C ASP A 212 7.11 9.57 4.91
N TYR A 213 7.05 8.70 3.91
CA TYR A 213 6.10 8.86 2.81
C TYR A 213 5.34 7.57 2.61
N ILE A 214 4.04 7.72 2.40
CA ILE A 214 3.17 6.64 1.97
C ILE A 214 2.57 6.97 0.62
N ILE A 215 2.51 5.96 -0.23
CA ILE A 215 1.76 6.01 -1.48
C ILE A 215 0.68 4.93 -1.39
N GLY A 216 -0.58 5.32 -1.62
CA GLY A 216 -1.69 4.39 -1.49
C GLY A 216 -2.90 4.76 -2.34
N PHE A 217 -3.76 3.78 -2.58
CA PHE A 217 -4.98 3.89 -3.39
C PHE A 217 -6.21 3.88 -2.50
N ARG A 218 -7.06 4.90 -2.62
CA ARG A 218 -8.24 5.13 -1.77
C ARG A 218 -9.28 6.03 -2.43
N ASN A 219 -10.34 6.38 -1.70
CA ASN A 219 -11.41 7.28 -2.15
C ASN A 219 -12.22 6.72 -3.33
N PHE A 220 -12.72 5.50 -3.15
CA PHE A 220 -13.67 4.83 -4.04
C PHE A 220 -14.75 4.15 -3.20
N ASN A 221 -15.84 3.74 -3.85
CA ASN A 221 -17.07 3.30 -3.20
C ASN A 221 -16.78 2.26 -2.11
N GLU A 222 -17.32 2.50 -0.92
CA GLU A 222 -17.11 1.63 0.24
C GLU A 222 -17.81 0.27 0.09
N ASP A 223 -18.81 0.16 -0.78
CA ASP A 223 -19.46 -1.12 -1.10
C ASP A 223 -18.65 -1.97 -2.11
N TRP A 224 -17.48 -1.50 -2.53
CA TRP A 224 -16.62 -2.20 -3.49
C TRP A 224 -15.30 -2.64 -2.86
N ASP A 225 -14.89 -3.86 -3.22
CA ASP A 225 -13.55 -4.39 -3.01
C ASP A 225 -12.65 -4.01 -4.20
N LEU A 226 -11.36 -3.88 -3.94
CA LEU A 226 -10.34 -3.55 -4.95
C LEU A 226 -9.45 -4.76 -5.18
N ILE A 227 -9.29 -5.17 -6.44
CA ILE A 227 -8.22 -6.07 -6.87
C ILE A 227 -7.24 -5.23 -7.67
N ILE A 228 -5.96 -5.24 -7.28
CA ILE A 228 -4.92 -4.38 -7.84
C ILE A 228 -3.63 -5.17 -8.03
N ASP A 229 -2.94 -4.89 -9.13
CA ASP A 229 -1.73 -5.56 -9.56
C ASP A 229 -0.83 -4.61 -10.38
N ASP A 230 0.39 -5.03 -10.70
CA ASP A 230 1.39 -4.30 -11.51
C ASP A 230 1.59 -2.85 -11.06
N ILE A 231 1.63 -2.62 -9.75
CA ILE A 231 1.76 -1.29 -9.17
C ILE A 231 3.19 -0.77 -9.37
N SER A 232 3.34 0.41 -9.96
CA SER A 232 4.63 1.05 -10.17
C SER A 232 4.58 2.54 -9.88
N VAL A 233 5.67 3.06 -9.31
CA VAL A 233 5.91 4.48 -9.15
C VAL A 233 7.33 4.80 -9.62
N THR A 234 7.42 5.50 -10.74
CA THR A 234 8.69 5.75 -11.45
C THR A 234 8.88 7.25 -11.72
N PRO A 235 10.12 7.75 -11.82
CA PRO A 235 10.36 9.17 -12.06
C PRO A 235 9.91 9.56 -13.47
N LEU A 236 9.27 10.73 -13.59
CA LEU A 236 9.02 11.38 -14.88
C LEU A 236 10.25 12.21 -15.27
N ALA A 237 10.68 12.05 -16.52
CA ALA A 237 11.81 12.77 -17.10
C ALA A 237 11.54 14.28 -17.28
#